data_AF-A0A225D5P2-F1
#
_entry.id   AF-A0A225D5P2-F1
#
_cell.length_a   1.000
_cell.length_b   1.000
_cell.length_c   1.000
_cell.angle_alpha   90.00
_cell.angle_beta   90.00
_cell.angle_gamma   90.00
#
_symmetry.space_group_name_H-M   'P 1'
#
loop_
_entity.id
_entity.type
_entity.pdbx_description
1 polymer ?
#
loop_
_entity_poly.entity_id
_entity_poly.type
_entity_poly.pdbx_seq_one_letter_code
_entity_poly.pdbx_strand_id
1 'polypeptide(L)'
;MYADEIWFKDALGAALMNLLLALSQVPANAAGQVQILSTLQSIINQALFNGTISVGKTLSVDQQLYIAQVTGSATAWKQVQNIGYWVNVVIESYVVNGVTEYKAVYTLIYSKDDDIRLIQGSDILI
;
A
#
# COMPACT_ATOMS: atom_id res chain seq x y z
N MET A 1 -6.76 19.02 -2.81
CA MET A 1 -6.96 18.68 -4.24
C MET A 1 -7.46 17.23 -4.35
N TYR A 2 -8.63 17.00 -4.95
CA TYR A 2 -9.20 15.66 -5.12
C TYR A 2 -8.64 14.91 -6.33
N ALA A 3 -8.23 15.64 -7.38
CA ALA A 3 -7.69 15.07 -8.60
C ALA A 3 -6.40 14.26 -8.36
N ASP A 4 -5.48 14.75 -7.52
CA ASP A 4 -4.24 14.03 -7.24
C ASP A 4 -4.49 12.73 -6.46
N GLU A 5 -5.52 12.68 -5.61
CA GLU A 5 -5.88 11.45 -4.89
C GLU A 5 -6.51 10.41 -5.82
N ILE A 6 -7.34 10.86 -6.77
CA ILE A 6 -7.91 9.99 -7.81
C ILE A 6 -6.77 9.44 -8.67
N TRP A 7 -5.90 10.32 -9.17
CA TRP A 7 -4.71 9.93 -9.93
C TRP A 7 -3.85 8.91 -9.15
N PHE A 8 -3.62 9.14 -7.86
CA PHE A 8 -2.76 8.26 -7.07
C PHE A 8 -3.33 6.84 -6.97
N LYS A 9 -4.64 6.70 -6.71
CA LYS A 9 -5.31 5.39 -6.65
C LYS A 9 -5.29 4.68 -8.01
N ASP A 10 -5.57 5.42 -9.08
CA ASP A 10 -5.56 4.87 -10.45
C ASP A 10 -4.14 4.46 -10.87
N ALA A 11 -3.13 5.27 -10.54
CA ALA A 11 -1.73 5.00 -10.86
C ALA A 11 -1.19 3.76 -10.12
N LEU A 12 -1.58 3.55 -8.86
CA LEU A 12 -1.22 2.33 -8.11
C LEU A 12 -1.79 1.08 -8.77
N GLY A 13 -3.09 1.10 -9.10
CA GLY A 13 -3.76 -0.02 -9.78
C GLY A 13 -3.15 -0.32 -11.16
N ALA A 14 -2.92 0.71 -11.96
CA ALA A 14 -2.29 0.57 -13.27
C ALA A 14 -0.87 0.01 -13.18
N ALA A 15 -0.07 0.44 -12.20
CA ALA A 15 1.29 -0.05 -11.99
C ALA A 15 1.32 -1.54 -11.60
N LEU A 16 0.42 -1.97 -10.72
CA LEU A 16 0.29 -3.39 -10.36
C LEU A 16 -0.16 -4.25 -11.54
N MET A 17 -1.15 -3.78 -12.31
CA MET A 17 -1.59 -4.48 -13.52
C MET A 17 -0.46 -4.59 -14.55
N ASN A 18 0.32 -3.53 -14.75
CA ASN A 18 1.49 -3.58 -15.63
C ASN A 18 2.57 -4.56 -15.14
N LEU A 19 2.77 -4.68 -13.82
CA LEU A 19 3.68 -5.68 -13.25
C LEU A 19 3.22 -7.10 -13.59
N LEU A 20 1.93 -7.39 -13.40
CA LEU A 20 1.34 -8.70 -13.68
C LEU A 20 1.32 -9.03 -15.18
N LEU A 21 1.21 -8.04 -16.06
CA LEU A 21 1.30 -8.22 -17.51
C LEU A 21 2.74 -8.39 -18.01
N ALA A 22 3.71 -7.75 -17.34
CA ALA A 22 5.12 -7.77 -17.75
C ALA A 22 5.86 -9.04 -17.30
N LEU A 23 5.43 -9.65 -16.19
CA LEU A 23 6.03 -10.85 -15.66
C LEU A 23 5.19 -12.07 -16.02
N SER A 24 5.85 -13.18 -16.38
CA SER A 24 5.14 -14.45 -16.61
C SER A 24 4.46 -14.99 -15.35
N GLN A 25 5.01 -14.64 -14.17
CA GLN A 25 4.44 -14.92 -12.86
C GLN A 25 5.05 -13.96 -11.82
N VAL A 26 4.29 -13.62 -10.78
CA VAL A 26 4.82 -13.00 -9.56
C VAL A 26 4.87 -14.09 -8.49
N PRO A 27 6.07 -14.53 -8.05
CA PRO A 27 6.18 -15.70 -7.19
C PRO A 27 5.56 -15.42 -5.81
N ALA A 28 4.87 -16.42 -5.26
CA ALA A 28 4.25 -16.38 -3.94
C ALA A 28 5.28 -16.50 -2.79
N ASN A 29 6.32 -15.67 -2.78
CA ASN A 29 7.38 -15.66 -1.77
C ASN A 29 7.93 -14.24 -1.55
N ALA A 30 8.96 -14.13 -0.71
CA ALA A 30 9.58 -12.84 -0.39
C ALA A 30 10.07 -12.06 -1.64
N ALA A 31 10.46 -12.73 -2.73
CA ALA A 31 10.86 -12.05 -3.96
C ALA A 31 9.68 -11.36 -4.64
N GLY A 32 8.51 -12.03 -4.75
CA GLY A 32 7.31 -11.41 -5.31
C GLY A 32 6.77 -10.28 -4.44
N GLN A 33 6.85 -10.44 -3.11
CA GLN A 33 6.54 -9.37 -2.17
C GLN A 33 7.39 -8.12 -2.42
N VAL A 34 8.71 -8.28 -2.62
CA VAL A 34 9.63 -7.18 -2.93
C VAL A 34 9.33 -6.56 -4.30
N GLN A 35 8.94 -7.35 -5.31
CA GLN A 35 8.56 -6.84 -6.63
C GLN A 35 7.34 -5.93 -6.54
N ILE A 36 6.28 -6.39 -5.86
CA ILE A 36 5.05 -5.62 -5.66
C ILE A 36 5.34 -4.35 -4.85
N LEU A 37 6.08 -4.48 -3.74
CA LEU A 37 6.45 -3.35 -2.90
C LEU A 37 7.25 -2.30 -3.69
N SER A 38 8.20 -2.72 -4.52
CA SER A 38 9.00 -1.81 -5.36
C SER A 38 8.15 -1.09 -6.40
N THR A 39 7.19 -1.79 -7.01
CA THR A 39 6.22 -1.18 -7.94
C THR A 39 5.38 -0.10 -7.25
N LEU A 40 4.83 -0.40 -6.07
CA LEU A 40 4.07 0.58 -5.28
C LEU A 40 4.95 1.77 -4.86
N GLN A 41 6.18 1.51 -4.43
CA GLN A 41 7.11 2.54 -3.99
C GLN A 41 7.40 3.59 -5.07
N SER A 42 7.49 3.18 -6.34
CA SER A 42 7.67 4.10 -7.47
C SER A 42 6.54 5.14 -7.56
N ILE A 43 5.30 4.72 -7.37
CA ILE A 43 4.13 5.60 -7.41
C ILE A 43 4.02 6.44 -6.13
N ILE A 44 4.33 5.85 -4.96
CA ILE A 44 4.40 6.57 -3.68
C ILE A 44 5.41 7.72 -3.76
N ASN A 45 6.58 7.51 -4.37
CA ASN A 45 7.58 8.56 -4.56
C ASN A 45 7.05 9.73 -5.41
N GLN A 46 6.26 9.45 -6.45
CA GLN A 46 5.62 10.49 -7.25
C GLN A 46 4.53 11.23 -6.45
N ALA A 47 3.78 10.52 -5.61
CA ALA A 47 2.76 11.08 -4.74
C ALA A 47 3.35 11.96 -3.61
N LEU A 48 4.56 11.63 -3.14
CA LEU A 48 5.34 12.51 -2.26
C LEU A 48 5.81 13.76 -3.01
N PHE A 49 6.33 13.59 -4.21
CA PHE A 49 6.86 14.70 -5.02
C PHE A 49 5.78 15.71 -5.43
N ASN A 50 4.58 15.25 -5.79
CA ASN A 50 3.48 16.12 -6.21
C ASN A 50 2.61 16.63 -5.05
N GLY A 51 2.93 16.27 -3.80
CA GLY A 51 2.21 16.74 -2.61
C GLY A 51 0.90 16.00 -2.31
N THR A 52 0.59 14.89 -2.98
CA THR A 52 -0.56 14.04 -2.63
C THR A 52 -0.43 13.47 -1.22
N ILE A 53 0.80 13.09 -0.85
CA ILE A 53 1.16 12.61 0.48
C ILE A 53 1.84 13.74 1.25
N SER A 54 1.27 14.11 2.39
CA SER A 54 1.86 15.07 3.33
C SER A 54 2.89 14.38 4.21
N VAL A 55 3.95 15.08 4.61
CA VAL A 55 5.07 14.56 5.42
C VAL A 55 5.27 15.42 6.66
N GLY A 56 5.73 14.83 7.77
CA GLY A 56 6.09 15.57 8.99
C GLY A 56 4.90 16.06 9.81
N LYS A 57 3.70 15.50 9.58
CA LYS A 57 2.47 15.92 10.23
C LYS A 57 2.38 15.33 11.64
N THR A 58 2.10 16.18 12.63
CA THR A 58 1.73 15.72 13.97
C THR A 58 0.36 15.04 13.92
N LEU A 59 0.31 13.75 14.26
CA LEU A 59 -0.93 12.97 14.25
C LEU A 59 -1.65 13.08 15.59
N SER A 60 -2.97 13.27 15.55
CA SER A 60 -3.80 13.22 16.75
C SER A 60 -3.79 11.81 17.37
N VAL A 61 -4.17 11.70 18.65
CA VAL A 61 -4.27 10.40 19.32
C VAL A 61 -5.22 9.46 18.57
N ASP A 62 -6.37 9.97 18.10
CA ASP A 62 -7.34 9.18 17.33
C ASP A 62 -6.76 8.69 16.00
N GLN A 63 -5.97 9.52 15.30
CA GLN A 63 -5.29 9.12 14.07
C GLN A 63 -4.23 8.04 14.33
N GLN A 64 -3.47 8.16 15.42
CA GLN A 64 -2.50 7.15 15.82
C GLN A 64 -3.18 5.80 16.14
N LEU A 65 -4.30 5.84 16.87
CA LEU A 65 -5.10 4.65 17.18
C LEU A 65 -5.69 4.01 15.93
N TYR A 66 -6.25 4.81 15.02
CA TYR A 66 -6.77 4.32 13.73
C TYR A 66 -5.67 3.62 12.91
N ILE A 67 -4.48 4.22 12.79
CA ILE A 67 -3.35 3.60 12.09
C ILE A 67 -2.95 2.30 12.77
N ALA A 68 -2.86 2.26 14.10
CA ALA A 68 -2.50 1.05 14.85
C ALA A 68 -3.53 -0.08 14.63
N GLN A 69 -4.82 0.24 14.62
CA GLN A 69 -5.89 -0.72 14.38
C GLN A 69 -5.84 -1.31 12.97
N VAL A 70 -5.65 -0.47 11.95
CA VAL A 70 -5.65 -0.91 10.54
C VAL A 70 -4.39 -1.68 10.18
N THR A 71 -3.23 -1.24 10.66
CA THR A 71 -1.94 -1.86 10.33
C THR A 71 -1.60 -3.06 11.21
N GLY A 72 -2.29 -3.22 12.34
CA GLY A 72 -1.93 -4.18 13.39
C GLY A 72 -0.61 -3.85 14.10
N SER A 73 -0.06 -2.65 13.87
CA SER A 73 1.24 -2.22 14.40
C SER A 73 1.11 -0.97 15.27
N ALA A 74 1.45 -1.11 16.55
CA ALA A 74 1.43 0.00 17.52
C ALA A 74 2.42 1.14 17.19
N THR A 75 3.34 0.93 16.24
CA THR A 75 4.38 1.90 15.88
C THR A 75 4.28 2.41 14.44
N ALA A 76 3.37 1.88 13.61
CA ALA A 76 3.22 2.32 12.21
C ALA A 76 2.91 3.80 12.07
N TRP A 77 2.15 4.38 13.02
CA TRP A 77 1.84 5.81 13.04
C TRP A 77 3.09 6.70 13.07
N LYS A 78 4.20 6.25 13.67
CA LYS A 78 5.46 7.01 13.71
C LYS A 78 6.02 7.19 12.30
N GLN A 79 5.91 6.15 11.47
CA GLN A 79 6.34 6.21 10.08
C GLN A 79 5.43 7.14 9.28
N VAL A 80 4.11 7.01 9.42
CA VAL A 80 3.14 7.91 8.76
C VAL A 80 3.38 9.37 9.14
N GLN A 81 3.65 9.65 10.42
CA GLN A 81 3.99 11.00 10.89
C GLN A 81 5.30 11.52 10.27
N ASN A 82 6.36 10.71 10.27
CA ASN A 82 7.70 11.17 9.87
C ASN A 82 7.91 11.25 8.36
N ILE A 83 7.39 10.28 7.60
CA ILE A 83 7.62 10.17 6.14
C ILE A 83 6.34 10.22 5.31
N GLY A 84 5.18 10.39 5.96
CA GLY A 84 3.90 10.62 5.30
C GLY A 84 3.09 9.36 4.96
N TYR A 85 3.70 8.17 4.99
CA TYR A 85 3.04 6.92 4.63
C TYR A 85 3.59 5.72 5.38
N TRP A 86 2.81 4.65 5.40
CA TRP A 86 3.21 3.29 5.74
C TRP A 86 2.62 2.36 4.70
N VAL A 87 3.43 1.45 4.18
CA VAL A 87 3.03 0.48 3.15
C VAL A 87 3.52 -0.90 3.55
N ASN A 88 2.68 -1.89 3.35
CA ASN A 88 3.02 -3.28 3.56
C ASN A 88 2.35 -4.16 2.50
N VAL A 89 3.06 -5.21 2.12
CA VAL A 89 2.57 -6.26 1.22
C VAL A 89 2.73 -7.58 1.95
N VAL A 90 1.67 -8.35 2.07
CA VAL A 90 1.68 -9.68 2.69
C VAL A 90 1.18 -10.69 1.68
N ILE A 91 1.87 -11.82 1.57
CA ILE A 91 1.40 -12.94 0.76
C ILE A 91 0.63 -13.87 1.69
N GLU A 92 -0.65 -14.05 1.39
CA GLU A 92 -1.55 -14.90 2.14
C GLU A 92 -1.91 -16.12 1.29
N SER A 93 -1.89 -17.31 1.89
CA SER A 93 -2.49 -18.49 1.28
C SER A 93 -3.99 -18.54 1.56
N TYR A 94 -4.75 -19.05 0.61
CA TYR A 94 -6.18 -19.33 0.78
C TYR A 94 -6.54 -20.61 0.02
N VAL A 95 -7.61 -21.28 0.42
CA VAL A 95 -8.03 -22.55 -0.18
C VAL A 95 -9.26 -22.31 -1.05
N VAL A 96 -9.17 -22.65 -2.33
CA VAL A 96 -10.28 -22.65 -3.28
C VAL A 96 -10.44 -24.04 -3.84
N ASN A 97 -11.63 -24.63 -3.69
CA ASN A 97 -11.95 -25.96 -4.23
C ASN A 97 -10.93 -27.05 -3.85
N GLY A 98 -10.32 -26.96 -2.67
CA GLY A 98 -9.31 -27.92 -2.18
C GLY A 98 -7.89 -27.67 -2.70
N VAL A 99 -7.66 -26.61 -3.47
CA VAL A 99 -6.34 -26.17 -3.94
C VAL A 99 -5.88 -24.97 -3.12
N THR A 100 -4.63 -25.00 -2.66
CA THR A 100 -3.99 -23.85 -2.00
C THR A 100 -3.54 -22.85 -3.07
N GLU A 101 -4.17 -21.68 -3.07
CA GLU A 101 -3.80 -20.53 -3.89
C GLU A 101 -3.14 -19.45 -3.02
N TYR A 102 -2.51 -18.47 -3.65
CA TYR A 102 -1.85 -17.37 -2.98
C TYR A 102 -2.34 -16.04 -3.52
N LYS A 103 -2.51 -15.06 -2.64
CA LYS A 103 -2.83 -13.68 -3.00
C LYS A 103 -1.82 -12.75 -2.33
N ALA A 104 -1.47 -11.67 -3.02
CA ALA A 104 -0.77 -10.56 -2.40
C ALA A 104 -1.79 -9.57 -1.88
N VAL A 105 -1.79 -9.29 -0.58
CA VAL A 105 -2.59 -8.25 0.06
C VAL A 105 -1.69 -7.05 0.33
N TYR A 106 -2.02 -5.90 -0.25
CA TYR A 106 -1.30 -4.65 -0.05
C TYR A 106 -2.13 -3.68 0.77
N THR A 107 -1.51 -3.10 1.78
CA THR A 107 -2.09 -2.06 2.63
C THR A 107 -1.18 -0.83 2.58
N LEU A 108 -1.73 0.29 2.14
CA LEU A 108 -1.08 1.59 2.13
C LEU A 108 -1.92 2.56 2.94
N ILE A 109 -1.33 3.13 3.98
CA ILE A 109 -1.90 4.21 4.77
C ILE A 109 -1.03 5.45 4.62
N TYR A 110 -1.63 6.61 4.38
CA TYR A 110 -0.90 7.84 4.14
C TYR A 110 -1.63 9.06 4.68
N SER A 111 -0.88 10.10 4.99
CA SER A 111 -1.42 11.39 5.42
C SER A 111 -1.64 12.30 4.22
N LYS A 112 -2.77 13.00 4.20
CA LYS A 112 -3.14 13.97 3.18
C LYS A 112 -3.83 15.14 3.86
N ASP A 113 -3.15 16.28 3.92
CA ASP A 113 -3.61 17.46 4.65
C ASP A 113 -4.04 17.06 6.08
N ASP A 114 -5.29 17.28 6.47
CA ASP A 114 -5.82 16.94 7.80
C ASP A 114 -6.30 15.48 7.93
N ASP A 115 -6.36 14.72 6.84
CA ASP A 115 -6.90 13.37 6.82
C ASP A 115 -5.82 12.27 6.84
N ILE A 116 -6.25 11.07 7.27
CA ILE A 116 -5.54 9.81 7.04
C ILE A 116 -6.36 9.00 6.03
N ARG A 117 -5.68 8.53 4.99
CA ARG A 117 -6.29 7.75 3.91
C ARG A 117 -5.74 6.34 3.91
N LEU A 118 -6.61 5.39 3.61
CA LEU A 118 -6.30 3.96 3.54
C LEU A 118 -6.61 3.45 2.14
N ILE A 119 -5.68 2.69 1.58
CA ILE A 119 -5.83 1.91 0.36
C ILE A 119 -5.52 0.46 0.71
N GLN A 120 -6.47 -0.42 0.42
CA GLN A 120 -6.30 -1.87 0.51
C GLN A 120 -6.71 -2.49 -0.81
N GLY A 121 -5.94 -3.47 -1.25
CA GLY A 121 -6.30 -4.29 -2.40
C GLY A 121 -5.57 -5.63 -2.36
N SER A 122 -5.93 -6.48 -3.30
CA SER A 122 -5.34 -7.79 -3.41
C SER A 122 -5.33 -8.30 -4.83
N ASP A 123 -4.26 -9.00 -5.20
CA ASP A 123 -4.11 -9.65 -6.51
C ASP A 123 -3.77 -11.13 -6.34
N ILE A 124 -4.36 -11.98 -7.16
CA ILE A 124 -4.09 -13.43 -7.17
C ILE A 124 -2.71 -13.65 -7.78
N LEU A 125 -1.90 -14.46 -7.10
CA LEU A 125 -0.60 -14.91 -7.58
C LEU A 125 -0.80 -16.26 -8.28
N ILE A 126 -0.26 -16.37 -9.49
CA ILE A 126 -0.30 -17.60 -10.32
C ILE A 126 1.01 -18.36 -10.14
#